data_AF-A0A969EVA1-F1
#
_entry.id   AF-A0A969EVA1-F1
#
_cell.length_a   1.000
_cell.length_b   1.000
_cell.length_c   1.000
_cell.angle_alpha   90.00
_cell.angle_beta   90.00
_cell.angle_gamma   90.00
#
_symmetry.space_group_name_H-M   'P 1'
#
loop_
_entity.id
_entity.type
_entity.pdbx_description
1 polymer ?
#
loop_
_entity_poly.entity_id
_entity_poly.type
_entity_poly.pdbx_seq_one_letter_code
_entity_poly.pdbx_strand_id
1 'polypeptide(L)' 'MNYWLLKSEPSVFSIDDLAVAPTQTTFWEGVRNYQARNLLRDR' A
#
# COMPACT_ATOMS: atom_id res chain seq x y z
N MET A 1 -1.81 -16.86 -10.20
CA MET A 1 -2.35 -15.94 -9.19
C MET A 1 -1.17 -15.19 -8.61
N ASN A 2 -1.17 -13.86 -8.68
CA ASN A 2 -0.06 -13.06 -8.16
C ASN A 2 -0.41 -12.63 -6.74
N TYR A 3 0.58 -12.71 -5.83
CA TYR A 3 0.43 -12.32 -4.43
C TYR A 3 1.38 -11.19 -4.12
N TRP A 4 0.94 -10.30 -3.23
CA TRP A 4 1.62 -9.06 -2.90
C TRP A 4 1.83 -8.94 -1.40
N LEU A 5 2.96 -8.35 -1.02
CA LEU A 5 3.23 -7.90 0.34
C LEU A 5 3.55 -6.41 0.30
N LEU A 6 2.69 -5.60 0.91
CA LEU A 6 2.88 -4.17 1.06
C LEU A 6 3.31 -3.88 2.50
N LYS A 7 4.20 -2.91 2.68
CA LYS A 7 4.72 -2.49 3.98
C LYS A 7 4.26 -1.07 4.26
N SER A 8 3.71 -0.84 5.44
CA SER A 8 3.39 0.50 5.96
C SER A 8 3.95 0.64 7.36
N GLU A 9 4.42 1.83 7.71
CA GLU A 9 4.87 2.14 9.06
C GLU A 9 3.65 2.50 9.94
N PRO A 10 3.41 1.82 11.08
CA PRO A 10 2.23 2.05 11.91
C PRO A 10 2.10 3.47 12.45
N SER A 11 3.22 4.19 12.60
CA SER A 11 3.23 5.59 13.06
C SER A 11 2.81 6.59 11.97
N VAL A 12 2.75 6.16 10.71
CA VAL A 12 2.38 6.99 9.55
C VAL A 12 1.00 6.58 9.02
N PHE A 13 0.81 5.27 8.79
CA PHE A 13 -0.46 4.71 8.35
C PHE A 13 -0.54 3.24 8.76
N SER A 14 -1.30 2.95 9.81
CA SER A 14 -1.50 1.61 10.34
C SER A 14 -2.63 0.85 9.65
N ILE A 15 -2.77 -0.44 9.98
CA ILE A 15 -3.93 -1.22 9.53
C ILE A 15 -5.24 -0.74 10.16
N ASP A 16 -5.17 -0.19 11.37
CA ASP A 16 -6.34 0.37 12.06
C ASP A 16 -6.81 1.66 11.36
N ASP A 17 -5.86 2.48 10.89
CA ASP A 17 -6.17 3.68 10.08
C ASP A 17 -6.87 3.29 8.77
N LEU A 18 -6.46 2.19 8.14
CA LEU A 18 -7.15 1.65 6.97
C LEU A 18 -8.55 1.13 7.31
N ALA A 19 -8.72 0.49 8.46
CA ALA A 19 -10.00 -0.07 8.89
C ALA A 19 -11.07 1.00 9.14
N VAL A 20 -10.66 2.20 9.59
CA VAL A 20 -11.56 3.35 9.82
C VAL A 20 -11.69 4.27 8.60
N ALA A 21 -10.88 4.09 7.56
CA ALA A 21 -10.94 4.88 6.34
C ALA A 21 -12.31 4.74 5.64
N PRO A 22 -12.77 5.77 4.90
CA PRO A 22 -13.98 5.66 4.08
C PRO A 22 -13.89 4.43 3.17
N THR A 23 -14.94 3.62 3.20
CA THR A 23 -15.01 2.34 2.47
C THR A 23 -13.85 1.38 2.73
N GLN A 24 -13.12 1.54 3.84
CA GLN A 24 -11.92 0.77 4.19
C GLN A 24 -10.88 0.77 3.06
N THR A 25 -10.78 1.88 2.33
CA THR A 25 -9.96 2.00 1.13
C THR A 25 -9.06 3.23 1.23
N THR A 26 -7.86 3.13 0.68
CA THR A 26 -6.92 4.26 0.57
C THR A 26 -6.09 4.16 -0.71
N PHE A 27 -5.44 5.26 -1.09
CA PHE A 27 -4.46 5.29 -2.18
C PHE A 27 -3.08 4.88 -1.68
N TRP A 28 -2.39 4.03 -2.44
CA TRP A 28 -1.01 3.65 -2.13
C TRP A 28 -0.03 4.63 -2.76
N GLU A 29 0.19 5.75 -2.06
CA GLU A 29 1.12 6.80 -2.50
C GLU A 29 2.55 6.60 -1.97
N GLY A 30 3.44 7.56 -2.26
CA GLY A 30 4.78 7.57 -1.66
C GLY A 30 5.79 6.54 -2.21
N VAL A 31 5.42 5.69 -3.17
CA VAL A 31 6.39 4.75 -3.79
C VAL A 31 7.45 5.53 -4.57
N ARG A 32 8.68 5.52 -4.07
CA ARG A 32 9.87 6.14 -4.71
C ARG A 32 10.93 5.11 -5.13
N ASN A 33 10.65 3.83 -4.94
CA ASN A 33 11.48 2.74 -5.42
C ASN A 33 11.00 2.29 -6.82
N TYR A 34 11.89 2.33 -7.81
CA TYR A 34 11.57 1.99 -9.19
C TYR A 34 11.09 0.55 -9.37
N GLN A 35 11.68 -0.41 -8.64
CA GLN A 35 11.30 -1.81 -8.71
C GLN A 35 9.90 -2.04 -8.12
N ALA A 36 9.63 -1.48 -6.93
CA ALA A 36 8.32 -1.58 -6.28
C ALA A 36 7.21 -0.96 -7.14
N ARG A 37 7.47 0.20 -7.78
CA ARG A 37 6.53 0.82 -8.72
C ARG A 37 6.24 -0.09 -9.92
N ASN A 38 7.28 -0.65 -10.54
CA ASN A 38 7.09 -1.53 -11.70
C ASN A 38 6.36 -2.82 -11.31
N LEU A 39 6.61 -3.35 -10.11
CA LEU A 39 5.86 -4.48 -9.56
C LEU A 39 4.35 -4.15 -9.44
N LEU A 40 3.98 -2.99 -8.89
CA LEU A 40 2.58 -2.58 -8.78
C LEU A 40 1.87 -2.32 -10.13
N ARG A 41 2.63 -2.06 -11.20
CA ARG A 41 2.08 -1.71 -12.53
C ARG A 41 2.05 -2.89 -13.50
N ASP A 42 3.11 -3.69 -13.53
CA ASP A 42 3.41 -4.62 -14.63
C ASP A 42 3.10 -6.09 -14.29
N ARG A 43 2.60 -6.38 -13.08
CA ARG A 43 2.35 -7.73 -12.57
C ARG A 43 1.00 -7.79 -11.88
#